data_AF-A0A819KPX3-F1
#
_entry.id   AF-A0A819KPX3-F1
#
_cell.length_a   1.000
_cell.length_b   1.000
_cell.length_c   1.000
_cell.angle_alpha   90.00
_cell.angle_beta   90.00
_cell.angle_gamma   90.00
#
_symmetry.space_group_name_H-M   'P 1'
#
loop_
_entity.id
_entity.type
_entity.pdbx_description
1 polymer ?
#
loop_
_entity_poly.entity_id
_entity_poly.type
_entity_poly.pdbx_seq_one_letter_code
_entity_poly.pdbx_strand_id
1 'polypeptide(L)'
;MVFGNLFNTRPYAKRLHELVLKCLFDEQSEVRLAASTTLSGFYQCGYISAIEEDSGYFLTMSKTNYFTIIDGKKCDISKGRSQLTWR
;
A
#
# COMPACT_ATOMS: atom_id res chain seq x y z
N MET A 1 2.58 -15.68 11.91
CA MET A 1 3.14 -16.84 11.19
C MET A 1 4.51 -16.55 10.57
N VAL A 2 4.65 -15.51 9.72
CA VAL A 2 5.94 -15.13 9.11
C VAL A 2 7.01 -14.80 10.16
N PHE A 3 6.70 -13.96 11.15
CA PHE A 3 7.64 -13.64 12.24
C PHE A 3 8.06 -14.84 13.10
N GLY A 4 7.20 -15.86 13.22
CA GLY A 4 7.53 -17.06 13.98
C GLY A 4 8.45 -18.03 13.26
N ASN A 5 8.68 -17.84 11.94
CA ASN A 5 9.46 -18.72 11.08
C ASN A 5 10.21 -17.94 9.99
N LEU A 6 10.72 -16.76 10.35
CA LEU A 6 11.21 -15.75 9.40
C LEU A 6 12.23 -16.29 8.39
N PHE A 7 13.15 -17.15 8.85
CA PHE A 7 14.18 -17.76 8.01
C PHE A 7 13.63 -18.81 7.05
N ASN A 8 12.64 -19.59 7.48
CA ASN A 8 11.99 -20.62 6.66
C ASN A 8 11.07 -20.02 5.59
N THR A 9 10.53 -18.81 5.86
CA THR A 9 9.64 -18.14 4.90
C THR A 9 10.39 -17.26 3.91
N ARG A 10 11.68 -16.97 4.15
CA ARG A 10 12.51 -16.10 3.30
C ARG A 10 12.52 -16.46 1.80
N PRO A 11 12.53 -17.75 1.38
CA PRO A 11 12.41 -18.11 -0.04
C PRO A 11 11.10 -17.63 -0.68
N TYR A 12 10.06 -17.40 0.11
CA TYR A 12 8.75 -16.92 -0.34
C TYR A 12 8.57 -15.41 -0.17
N ALA A 13 9.61 -14.67 0.26
CA ALA A 13 9.51 -13.24 0.57
C ALA A 13 8.93 -12.44 -0.60
N LYS A 14 9.40 -12.68 -1.83
CA LYS A 14 8.89 -12.01 -3.04
C LYS A 14 7.40 -12.29 -3.29
N ARG A 15 6.98 -13.54 -3.19
CA ARG A 15 5.57 -13.93 -3.40
C ARG A 15 4.64 -13.38 -2.32
N LEU A 16 5.10 -13.37 -1.07
CA LEU A 16 4.36 -12.79 0.05
C LEU A 16 4.28 -11.27 -0.08
N HIS A 17 5.35 -10.63 -0.57
CA HIS A 17 5.37 -9.21 -0.84
C HIS A 17 4.34 -8.82 -1.91
N GLU A 18 4.36 -9.49 -3.06
CA GLU A 18 3.38 -9.26 -4.15
C GLU A 18 1.93 -9.48 -3.68
N LEU A 19 1.70 -10.47 -2.80
CA LEU A 19 0.38 -10.72 -2.21
C LEU A 19 -0.06 -9.55 -1.33
N VAL A 20 0.81 -9.08 -0.44
CA VAL A 20 0.51 -7.95 0.45
C VAL A 20 0.27 -6.67 -0.36
N LEU A 21 1.04 -6.43 -1.43
CA LEU A 21 0.80 -5.30 -2.33
C LEU A 21 -0.58 -5.35 -2.99
N LYS A 22 -1.04 -6.53 -3.43
CA LYS A 22 -2.41 -6.68 -3.97
C LYS A 22 -3.48 -6.35 -2.94
N CYS A 23 -3.29 -6.77 -1.70
CA CYS A 23 -4.25 -6.49 -0.61
C CYS A 23 -4.36 -4.99 -0.24
N LEU A 24 -3.40 -4.14 -0.64
CA LEU A 24 -3.51 -2.70 -0.47
C LEU A 24 -4.62 -2.06 -1.33
N PHE A 25 -5.10 -2.76 -2.35
CA PHE A 25 -6.16 -2.31 -3.26
C PHE A 25 -7.46 -3.09 -3.09
N ASP A 26 -7.57 -3.85 -2.00
CA ASP A 26 -8.81 -4.55 -1.68
C ASP A 26 -9.95 -3.55 -1.44
N GLU A 27 -11.18 -3.94 -1.76
CA GLU A 27 -12.37 -3.11 -1.55
C GLU A 27 -12.61 -2.85 -0.05
N GLN A 28 -12.27 -3.82 0.80
CA GLN A 28 -12.44 -3.74 2.24
C GLN A 28 -11.33 -2.91 2.90
N SER A 29 -11.72 -1.88 3.65
CA SER A 29 -10.77 -1.00 4.36
C SER A 29 -9.92 -1.74 5.39
N GLU A 30 -10.48 -2.74 6.06
CA GLU A 30 -9.78 -3.57 7.05
C GLU A 30 -8.65 -4.37 6.41
N VAL A 31 -8.89 -4.94 5.21
CA VAL A 31 -7.88 -5.68 4.46
C VAL A 31 -6.73 -4.76 4.04
N ARG A 32 -7.03 -3.54 3.58
CA ARG A 32 -6.01 -2.54 3.26
C ARG A 32 -5.16 -2.15 4.46
N LEU A 33 -5.79 -1.99 5.63
CA LEU A 33 -5.10 -1.63 6.88
C LEU A 33 -4.23 -2.78 7.41
N ALA A 34 -4.72 -4.01 7.32
CA ALA A 34 -3.94 -5.20 7.64
C ALA A 34 -2.74 -5.35 6.69
N ALA A 35 -2.93 -5.09 5.40
CA ALA A 35 -1.87 -5.13 4.40
C ALA A 35 -0.79 -4.07 4.66
N SER A 36 -1.16 -2.82 4.95
CA SER A 36 -0.20 -1.75 5.24
C SER A 36 0.59 -2.01 6.52
N THR A 37 -0.08 -2.53 7.56
CA THR A 37 0.57 -2.91 8.83
C THR A 37 1.56 -4.06 8.62
N THR A 38 1.16 -5.06 7.84
CA THR A 38 2.01 -6.23 7.52
C THR A 38 3.24 -5.80 6.71
N LEU A 39 3.05 -4.95 5.71
CA LEU A 39 4.12 -4.43 4.87
C LEU A 39 5.12 -3.61 5.70
N SER A 40 4.63 -2.74 6.59
CA SER A 40 5.48 -1.99 7.53
C SER A 40 6.31 -2.94 8.40
N GLY A 41 5.70 -4.00 8.92
CA GLY A 41 6.40 -5.04 9.69
C GLY A 41 7.50 -5.72 8.88
N PHE A 42 7.26 -6.06 7.61
CA PHE A 42 8.26 -6.68 6.74
C PHE A 42 9.47 -5.80 6.48
N TYR A 43 9.29 -4.49 6.31
CA TYR A 43 10.40 -3.56 6.16
C TYR A 43 11.17 -3.38 7.48
N GLN A 44 10.45 -3.23 8.60
CA GLN A 44 11.06 -3.03 9.92
C GLN A 44 11.99 -4.18 10.33
N CYS A 45 11.62 -5.42 10.01
CA CYS A 45 12.44 -6.59 10.32
C CYS A 45 13.43 -6.99 9.22
N GLY A 46 13.55 -6.18 8.16
CA GLY A 46 14.45 -6.46 7.02
C GLY A 46 14.06 -7.71 6.22
N TYR A 47 12.82 -8.18 6.36
CA TYR A 47 12.30 -9.33 5.62
C TYR A 47 12.14 -9.02 4.13
N ILE A 48 11.79 -7.77 3.81
CA ILE A 48 11.83 -7.20 2.47
C ILE A 48 12.84 -6.07 2.48
N SER A 49 13.80 -6.13 1.57
CA SER A 49 14.93 -5.21 1.49
C SER A 49 14.89 -4.45 0.16
N ALA A 50 13.93 -3.54 -0.02
CA ALA A 50 14.02 -2.46 -0.99
C ALA A 50 12.80 -1.55 -0.88
N ILE A 51 12.94 -0.45 -0.13
CA ILE A 51 12.06 0.72 -0.29
C ILE A 51 12.18 1.28 -1.73
N GLU A 52 13.28 0.99 -2.44
CA GLU A 52 13.53 1.45 -3.80
C GLU A 52 12.67 0.76 -4.88
N GLU A 53 12.47 -0.57 -4.80
CA GLU A 53 11.63 -1.29 -5.78
C GLU A 53 10.15 -0.87 -5.69
N ASP A 54 9.67 -0.58 -4.48
CA ASP A 54 8.27 -0.21 -4.27
C ASP A 54 8.03 1.30 -4.33
N SER A 55 9.08 2.13 -4.26
CA SER A 55 8.95 3.59 -4.33
C SER A 55 8.24 4.02 -5.62
N GLY A 56 8.61 3.42 -6.76
CA GLY A 56 7.96 3.68 -8.05
C GLY A 56 6.50 3.21 -8.08
N TYR A 57 6.22 2.07 -7.45
CA TYR A 57 4.87 1.53 -7.32
C TYR A 57 3.98 2.46 -6.49
N PHE A 58 4.41 2.85 -5.29
CA PHE A 58 3.68 3.77 -4.42
C PHE A 58 3.56 5.18 -5.00
N LEU A 59 4.58 5.69 -5.68
CA LEU A 59 4.51 6.98 -6.39
C LEU A 59 3.51 6.94 -7.54
N THR A 60 3.44 5.83 -8.28
CA THR A 60 2.47 5.69 -9.37
C THR A 60 1.05 5.54 -8.83
N MET A 61 0.88 4.77 -7.76
CA MET A 61 -0.42 4.52 -7.13
C MET A 61 -0.98 5.75 -6.40
N SER A 62 -0.12 6.50 -5.71
CA SER A 62 -0.50 7.80 -5.14
C SER A 62 -0.92 8.80 -6.21
N LYS A 63 -0.36 8.68 -7.42
CA LYS A 63 -0.74 9.51 -8.58
C LYS A 63 -2.05 9.12 -9.25
N THR A 64 -2.51 7.89 -9.07
CA THR A 64 -3.72 7.37 -9.71
C THR A 64 -4.95 7.48 -8.81
N ASN A 65 -4.76 7.50 -7.48
CA ASN A 65 -5.83 7.61 -6.48
C ASN A 65 -6.06 9.05 -5.98
N TYR A 66 -6.02 10.03 -6.86
CA TYR A 66 -6.41 11.39 -6.50
C TYR A 66 -7.91 11.62 -6.50
N PHE A 67 -8.72 10.63 -6.86
CA PHE A 67 -10.16 10.79 -6.87
C PHE A 67 -10.79 10.07 -5.69
N THR A 68 -11.22 10.83 -4.71
CA THR A 68 -12.07 10.33 -3.62
C THR A 68 -13.52 10.76 -3.87
N ILE A 69 -14.50 9.99 -3.40
CA ILE A 69 -15.91 10.37 -3.49
C ILE A 69 -16.29 11.02 -2.16
N ILE A 70 -16.61 12.31 -2.18
CA ILE A 70 -17.14 13.06 -1.03
C ILE A 70 -18.57 13.47 -1.42
N ASP A 71 -19.55 13.11 -0.60
CA ASP A 71 -20.98 13.41 -0.84
C ASP A 71 -21.48 12.98 -2.25
N GLY A 72 -21.05 11.81 -2.71
CA GLY A 72 -21.44 11.27 -4.02
C GLY A 72 -20.78 11.95 -5.22
N LYS A 73 -19.80 12.85 -5.00
CA LYS A 73 -19.06 13.54 -6.07
C LYS A 73 -17.59 13.16 -6.07
N LYS A 74 -17.05 12.94 -7.28
CA LYS A 74 -15.64 12.59 -7.51
C LYS A 74 -14.75 13.84 -7.33
N CYS A 75 -14.03 13.89 -6.22
CA CYS A 75 -13.14 15.00 -5.84
C CYS A 75 -11.68 14.67 -6.12
N ASP A 76 -11.00 15.56 -6.85
CA ASP A 76 -9.56 15.49 -7.13
C ASP A 76 -8.75 16.10 -5.97
N ILE A 77 -7.99 15.27 -5.25
CA ILE A 77 -7.13 15.64 -4.12
C ILE A 77 -5.64 15.76 -4.54
N SER A 78 -5.32 15.70 -5.84
CA SER A 78 -3.95 15.90 -6.35
C SER A 78 -3.39 17.30 -6.10
N LYS A 79 -4.30 18.27 -5.97
CA LYS A 79 -3.98 19.62 -5.58
C LYS A 79 -4.15 19.69 -4.07
N GLY A 80 -3.06 19.97 -3.34
CA GLY A 80 -3.08 20.07 -1.88
C GLY A 80 -4.27 20.89 -1.37
N ARG A 81 -4.66 20.65 -0.10
CA ARG A 81 -5.89 21.14 0.58
C ARG A 81 -6.40 22.56 0.25
N SER A 82 -5.54 23.46 -0.23
CA SER A 82 -5.86 24.82 -0.67
C SER A 82 -6.48 24.95 -2.07
N GLN A 83 -6.65 23.88 -2.85
CA GLN A 83 -7.19 23.93 -4.23
C GLN A 83 -8.19 22.81 -4.56
N LEU A 84 -9.08 22.46 -3.62
CA LEU A 84 -10.25 21.63 -3.93
C LEU A 84 -11.18 22.39 -4.89
N THR A 85 -11.05 22.14 -6.19
CA THR A 85 -11.98 22.64 -7.21
C THR A 85 -13.05 21.59 -7.47
N TRP A 86 -14.29 21.93 -7.13
CA TRP A 86 -15.47 21.15 -7.45
C TRP A 86 -15.74 21.20 -8.95
N ARG A 87 -15.86 20.04 -9.60
CA ARG A 87 -16.39 19.91 -10.97
C ARG A 87 -17.72 19.20 -10.94
#